data_AF-A0A7K1Y4P8-F1
#
_entry.id   AF-A0A7K1Y4P8-F1
#
_cell.length_a   1.000
_cell.length_b   1.000
_cell.length_c   1.000
_cell.angle_alpha   90.00
_cell.angle_beta   90.00
_cell.angle_gamma   90.00
#
_symmetry.space_group_name_H-M   'P 1'
#
loop_
_entity.id
_entity.type
_entity.pdbx_description
1 polymer ?
#
loop_
_entity_poly.entity_id
_entity_poly.type
_entity_poly.pdbx_seq_one_letter_code
_entity_poly.pdbx_strand_id
1 'polypeptide(L)'
;MKRIFAAVVLSLLTISGFSQTVDTRRKIEVTGTAETEVTPDIIYVAVSLKEYFKDNANKKKVSIDELERQLQTAVLNAGISKENFTINNVSSYTDYWNKKKDPNYLASKQYRIKITDLTKYNQIINSVDSKGIAYTNIESYDYSKIESLKKDLKIKALQAAKDKATYLASAVGDQVGKALEIQEINNESYPQPYYRANVMMKSDAMSAEAAPMPDIDFKKIKLNYQMRTVFELK
;
A
#
# COMPACT_ATOMS: atom_id res chain seq x y z
N MET A 1 44.73 14.38 52.98
CA MET A 1 45.25 15.10 51.78
C MET A 1 45.54 14.19 50.58
N LYS A 2 46.26 13.06 50.73
CA LYS A 2 46.58 12.15 49.61
C LYS A 2 45.36 11.59 48.86
N ARG A 3 44.25 11.30 49.55
CA ARG A 3 43.01 10.79 48.95
C ARG A 3 42.21 11.83 48.16
N ILE A 4 42.31 13.10 48.53
CA ILE A 4 41.69 14.23 47.81
C ILE A 4 42.48 14.51 46.53
N PHE A 5 43.81 14.44 46.61
CA PHE A 5 44.69 14.61 45.45
C PHE A 5 44.46 13.50 44.39
N ALA A 6 44.25 12.26 44.81
CA ALA A 6 43.93 11.15 43.91
C ALA A 6 42.57 11.33 43.20
N ALA A 7 41.56 11.87 43.90
CA ALA A 7 40.25 12.13 43.31
C ALA A 7 40.28 13.26 42.26
N VAL A 8 41.12 14.28 42.47
CA VAL A 8 41.31 15.39 41.51
C VAL A 8 42.08 14.93 40.26
N VAL A 9 43.06 14.05 40.41
CA VAL A 9 43.78 13.47 39.27
C VAL A 9 42.88 12.53 38.46
N LEU A 10 42.00 11.77 39.12
CA LEU A 10 41.07 10.85 38.46
C LEU A 10 39.95 11.60 37.70
N SER A 11 39.49 12.76 38.19
CA SER A 11 38.52 13.58 37.47
C SER A 11 39.13 14.26 36.23
N LEU A 12 40.41 14.65 36.29
CA LEU A 12 41.13 15.22 35.14
C LEU A 12 41.39 14.22 33.99
N LEU A 13 41.35 12.91 34.24
CA LEU A 13 41.48 11.86 33.22
C LEU A 13 40.19 11.59 32.43
N THR A 14 39.03 12.05 32.92
CA THR A 14 37.73 11.82 32.27
C THR A 14 37.36 12.85 31.20
N ILE A 15 38.23 13.84 30.93
CA ILE A 15 38.04 14.87 29.88
C ILE A 15 38.52 14.37 28.50
N SER A 16 38.68 13.05 28.33
CA SER A 16 39.00 12.45 27.03
C SER A 16 37.75 12.41 26.13
N GLY A 17 37.42 13.57 25.55
CA GLY A 17 36.94 13.74 24.18
C GLY A 17 35.64 13.06 23.76
N PHE A 18 34.51 13.74 23.98
CA PHE A 18 33.45 13.76 22.96
C PHE A 18 33.90 14.66 21.80
N SER A 19 34.94 14.26 21.08
CA SER A 19 35.29 14.92 19.83
C SER A 19 34.30 14.46 18.77
N GLN A 20 33.24 15.24 18.55
CA GLN A 20 32.54 15.15 17.27
C GLN A 20 33.53 15.63 16.22
N THR A 21 34.07 14.71 15.43
CA THR A 21 34.92 15.04 14.29
C THR A 21 34.11 15.90 13.32
N VAL A 22 34.33 17.21 13.37
CA VAL A 22 33.71 18.15 12.42
C VAL A 22 34.28 17.86 11.05
N ASP A 23 33.42 17.41 10.14
CA ASP A 23 33.78 17.20 8.74
C ASP A 23 34.00 18.55 8.05
N THR A 24 35.26 18.92 7.83
CA THR A 24 35.68 20.20 7.22
C THR A 24 35.72 20.16 5.69
N ARG A 25 35.36 19.04 5.07
CA ARG A 25 35.34 18.93 3.59
C ARG A 25 34.32 19.89 3.00
N ARG A 26 34.70 20.55 1.90
CA ARG A 26 33.74 21.27 1.04
C ARG A 26 32.79 20.24 0.45
N LYS A 27 31.48 20.49 0.59
CA LYS A 27 30.45 19.53 0.18
C LYS A 27 29.21 20.27 -0.32
N ILE A 28 28.46 19.58 -1.19
CA ILE A 28 27.15 19.99 -1.65
C ILE A 28 26.13 18.94 -1.24
N GLU A 29 25.00 19.40 -0.71
CA GLU A 29 23.87 18.56 -0.35
C GLU A 29 22.71 18.83 -1.30
N VAL A 30 22.18 17.77 -1.90
CA VAL A 30 21.08 17.85 -2.87
C VAL A 30 20.09 16.73 -2.65
N THR A 31 18.84 16.98 -3.02
CA THR A 31 17.81 15.95 -3.09
C THR A 31 17.40 15.72 -4.54
N GLY A 32 17.56 14.49 -5.02
CA GLY A 32 17.02 14.04 -6.30
C GLY A 32 15.69 13.32 -6.12
N THR A 33 14.81 13.44 -7.10
CA THR A 33 13.46 12.85 -7.05
C THR A 33 13.17 12.11 -8.34
N ALA A 34 12.42 11.01 -8.24
CA ALA A 34 11.88 10.30 -9.40
C ALA A 34 10.47 9.83 -9.09
N GLU A 35 9.56 10.01 -10.05
CA GLU A 35 8.19 9.55 -9.95
C GLU A 35 7.70 8.89 -11.23
N THR A 36 6.72 8.02 -11.09
CA THR A 36 6.00 7.42 -12.20
C THR A 36 4.58 7.08 -11.78
N GLU A 37 3.72 6.94 -12.78
CA GLU A 37 2.41 6.34 -12.61
C GLU A 37 2.38 5.01 -13.37
N VAL A 38 1.70 4.01 -12.81
CA VAL A 38 1.51 2.71 -13.45
C VAL A 38 0.06 2.25 -13.29
N THR A 39 -0.52 1.71 -14.35
CA THR A 39 -1.84 1.07 -14.29
C THR A 39 -1.69 -0.26 -13.54
N PRO A 40 -2.50 -0.51 -12.49
CA PRO A 40 -2.42 -1.78 -11.77
C PRO A 40 -2.83 -2.95 -12.66
N ASP A 41 -2.16 -4.09 -12.48
CA ASP A 41 -2.49 -5.36 -13.12
C ASP A 41 -3.01 -6.40 -12.10
N ILE A 42 -3.07 -6.01 -10.83
CA ILE A 42 -3.58 -6.81 -9.71
C ILE A 42 -4.63 -6.00 -8.96
N ILE A 43 -5.73 -6.67 -8.64
CA ILE A 43 -6.81 -6.13 -7.83
C ILE A 43 -7.05 -7.10 -6.68
N TYR A 44 -7.08 -6.57 -5.45
CA TYR A 44 -7.51 -7.33 -4.28
C TYR A 44 -8.97 -7.01 -4.00
N VAL A 45 -9.81 -8.04 -4.03
CA VAL A 45 -11.25 -7.91 -3.80
C VAL A 45 -11.63 -8.60 -2.50
N ALA A 46 -12.38 -7.89 -1.66
CA ALA A 46 -13.06 -8.46 -0.51
C ALA A 46 -14.38 -9.09 -0.93
N VAL A 47 -14.65 -10.29 -0.44
CA VAL A 47 -15.97 -10.92 -0.48
C VAL A 47 -16.38 -11.25 0.94
N SER A 48 -17.47 -10.64 1.41
CA SER A 48 -18.06 -10.93 2.71
C SER A 48 -19.23 -11.88 2.55
N LEU A 49 -19.12 -13.05 3.17
CA LEU A 49 -20.18 -14.04 3.27
C LEU A 49 -20.90 -13.90 4.61
N LYS A 50 -22.22 -14.08 4.60
CA LYS A 50 -23.07 -14.09 5.80
C LYS A 50 -24.08 -15.21 5.70
N GLU A 51 -24.24 -15.94 6.80
CA GLU A 51 -25.29 -16.94 6.90
C GLU A 51 -26.69 -16.32 6.75
N TYR A 52 -27.64 -17.10 6.25
CA TYR A 52 -29.03 -16.66 6.14
C TYR A 52 -30.01 -17.83 6.30
N PHE A 53 -31.26 -17.54 6.66
CA PHE A 53 -32.33 -18.53 6.76
C PHE A 53 -33.04 -18.71 5.41
N LYS A 54 -33.20 -19.96 4.95
CA LYS A 54 -33.92 -20.28 3.70
C LYS A 54 -35.43 -20.02 3.82
N ASP A 55 -35.97 -20.10 5.03
CA ASP A 55 -37.38 -19.91 5.34
C ASP A 55 -37.60 -18.83 6.40
N ASN A 56 -38.77 -18.19 6.38
CA ASN A 56 -39.18 -17.20 7.37
C ASN A 56 -39.46 -17.83 8.76
N ALA A 57 -39.42 -19.16 8.86
CA ALA A 57 -39.65 -19.91 10.09
C ALA A 57 -38.35 -20.19 10.88
N ASN A 58 -37.20 -19.69 10.38
CA ASN A 58 -35.87 -19.87 10.96
C ASN A 58 -35.47 -21.34 11.18
N LYS A 59 -35.99 -22.28 10.38
CA LYS A 59 -35.78 -23.73 10.60
C LYS A 59 -34.61 -24.28 9.80
N LYS A 60 -34.24 -23.65 8.68
CA LYS A 60 -33.16 -24.12 7.80
C LYS A 60 -32.21 -22.98 7.43
N LYS A 61 -31.00 -23.02 7.99
CA LYS A 61 -29.93 -22.05 7.72
C LYS A 61 -29.02 -22.53 6.59
N VAL A 62 -28.57 -21.61 5.74
CA VAL A 62 -27.39 -21.82 4.88
C VAL A 62 -26.16 -21.51 5.71
N SER A 63 -25.35 -22.52 5.96
CA SER A 63 -24.19 -22.36 6.82
C SER A 63 -23.08 -21.59 6.11
N ILE A 64 -22.22 -20.98 6.92
CA ILE A 64 -21.06 -20.28 6.39
C ILE A 64 -20.12 -21.23 5.64
N ASP A 65 -20.06 -22.49 6.05
CA ASP A 65 -19.21 -23.51 5.42
C ASP A 65 -19.77 -23.96 4.05
N GLU A 66 -21.10 -23.96 3.86
CA GLU A 66 -21.72 -24.20 2.56
C GLU A 66 -21.36 -23.06 1.58
N LEU A 67 -21.53 -21.80 2.01
CA LEU A 67 -21.18 -20.63 1.22
C LEU A 67 -19.67 -20.55 0.94
N GLU A 68 -18.84 -20.89 1.92
CA GLU A 68 -17.39 -20.96 1.76
C GLU A 68 -16.99 -21.99 0.70
N ARG A 69 -17.61 -23.18 0.69
CA ARG A 69 -17.36 -24.20 -0.34
C ARG A 69 -17.79 -23.73 -1.72
N GLN A 70 -18.93 -23.04 -1.83
CA GLN A 70 -19.35 -22.43 -3.10
C GLN A 70 -18.30 -21.42 -3.59
N LEU A 71 -17.88 -20.49 -2.73
CA LEU A 71 -16.88 -19.48 -3.07
C LEU A 71 -15.54 -20.12 -3.45
N GLN A 72 -15.04 -21.08 -2.67
CA GLN A 72 -13.80 -21.81 -2.97
C GLN A 72 -13.87 -22.50 -4.34
N THR A 73 -14.97 -23.20 -4.61
CA THR A 73 -15.17 -23.90 -5.89
C THR A 73 -15.23 -22.91 -7.04
N ALA A 74 -15.94 -21.79 -6.88
CA ALA A 74 -16.04 -20.74 -7.87
C ALA A 74 -14.67 -20.10 -8.19
N VAL A 75 -13.87 -19.82 -7.16
CA VAL A 75 -12.51 -19.27 -7.28
C VAL A 75 -11.58 -20.23 -8.04
N LEU A 76 -11.61 -21.53 -7.69
CA LEU A 76 -10.81 -22.54 -8.36
C LEU A 76 -11.24 -22.73 -9.83
N ASN A 77 -12.55 -22.74 -10.10
CA ASN A 77 -13.09 -22.84 -11.46
C ASN A 77 -12.78 -21.61 -12.33
N ALA A 78 -12.59 -20.43 -11.72
CA ALA A 78 -12.10 -19.24 -12.40
C ALA A 78 -10.58 -19.26 -12.67
N GLY A 79 -9.90 -20.37 -12.32
CA GLY A 79 -8.46 -20.56 -12.53
C GLY A 79 -7.60 -19.73 -11.58
N ILE A 80 -8.13 -19.37 -10.41
CA ILE A 80 -7.37 -18.67 -9.36
C ILE A 80 -6.78 -19.71 -8.41
N SER A 81 -5.47 -19.66 -8.20
CA SER A 81 -4.78 -20.56 -7.27
C SER A 81 -5.19 -20.28 -5.82
N LYS A 82 -5.10 -21.32 -4.97
CA LYS A 82 -5.39 -21.21 -3.54
C LYS A 82 -4.56 -20.13 -2.83
N GLU A 83 -3.33 -19.91 -3.26
CA GLU A 83 -2.42 -18.88 -2.72
C GLU A 83 -2.96 -17.45 -2.91
N ASN A 84 -3.78 -17.25 -3.95
CA ASN A 84 -4.42 -15.99 -4.28
C ASN A 84 -5.82 -15.85 -3.64
N PHE A 85 -6.19 -16.78 -2.74
CA PHE A 85 -7.44 -16.80 -2.01
C PHE A 85 -7.18 -16.94 -0.50
N THR A 86 -7.28 -15.82 0.22
CA THR A 86 -6.95 -15.76 1.65
C THR A 86 -8.14 -15.35 2.49
N ILE A 87 -8.17 -15.78 3.75
CA ILE A 87 -9.16 -15.30 4.73
C ILE A 87 -8.64 -13.99 5.30
N ASN A 88 -9.43 -12.92 5.21
CA ASN A 88 -9.09 -11.62 5.79
C ASN A 88 -9.57 -11.49 7.23
N ASN A 89 -10.82 -11.92 7.48
CA ASN A 89 -11.44 -11.76 8.79
C ASN A 89 -12.52 -12.83 9.00
N VAL A 90 -12.73 -13.20 10.25
CA VAL A 90 -13.84 -14.06 10.67
C VAL A 90 -14.56 -13.33 11.80
N SER A 91 -15.84 -13.05 11.60
CA SER A 91 -16.65 -12.31 12.56
C SER A 91 -18.00 -12.96 12.76
N SER A 92 -18.70 -12.57 13.82
CA SER A 92 -20.09 -12.95 13.98
C SER A 92 -20.89 -11.81 14.54
N TYR A 93 -22.08 -11.61 13.98
CA TYR A 93 -22.99 -10.59 14.44
C TYR A 93 -24.08 -11.24 15.29
N THR A 94 -24.23 -10.74 16.50
CA THR A 94 -25.39 -11.00 17.35
C THR A 94 -25.63 -9.72 18.10
N ASP A 95 -26.90 -9.31 18.19
CA ASP A 95 -27.27 -8.17 19.00
C ASP A 95 -26.77 -8.37 20.45
N TYR A 96 -26.40 -7.26 21.07
CA TYR A 96 -25.59 -7.19 22.29
C TYR A 96 -26.36 -7.72 23.51
N TRP A 97 -26.59 -9.03 23.65
CA TRP A 97 -26.89 -9.67 24.96
C TRP A 97 -26.75 -11.21 25.07
N ASN A 98 -26.78 -12.00 23.99
CA ASN A 98 -26.75 -13.48 24.15
C ASN A 98 -25.92 -14.21 23.09
N LYS A 99 -24.61 -14.31 23.33
CA LYS A 99 -23.70 -15.09 22.48
C LYS A 99 -23.95 -16.60 22.69
N LYS A 100 -24.27 -17.29 21.59
CA LYS A 100 -24.32 -18.77 21.38
C LYS A 100 -25.64 -19.53 21.61
N LYS A 101 -26.72 -18.91 22.10
CA LYS A 101 -28.03 -19.59 22.25
C LYS A 101 -29.18 -18.95 21.47
N ASP A 102 -28.93 -17.83 20.79
CA ASP A 102 -29.94 -17.17 19.98
C ASP A 102 -30.15 -17.95 18.66
N PRO A 103 -31.36 -18.48 18.39
CA PRO A 103 -31.68 -19.11 17.12
C PRO A 103 -31.52 -18.17 15.91
N ASN A 104 -31.39 -16.86 16.11
CA ASN A 104 -31.15 -15.84 15.07
C ASN A 104 -29.66 -15.53 14.82
N TYR A 105 -28.73 -16.27 15.44
CA TYR A 105 -27.30 -16.09 15.24
C TYR A 105 -26.87 -16.38 13.79
N LEU A 106 -26.20 -15.41 13.16
CA LEU A 106 -25.65 -15.54 11.81
C LEU A 106 -24.15 -15.23 11.82
N ALA A 107 -23.33 -16.21 11.43
CA ALA A 107 -21.90 -16.04 11.26
C ALA A 107 -21.57 -15.29 9.96
N SER A 108 -20.41 -14.64 9.93
CA SER A 108 -19.87 -14.00 8.73
C SER A 108 -18.37 -14.25 8.57
N LYS A 109 -17.91 -14.40 7.33
CA LYS A 109 -16.49 -14.54 7.01
C LYS A 109 -16.16 -13.62 5.85
N GLN A 110 -14.98 -13.02 5.88
CA GLN A 110 -14.48 -12.15 4.83
C GLN A 110 -13.23 -12.76 4.21
N TYR A 111 -13.22 -12.83 2.89
CA TYR A 111 -12.13 -13.38 2.09
C TYR A 111 -11.54 -12.28 1.21
N ARG A 112 -10.24 -12.36 0.97
CA ARG A 112 -9.53 -11.60 -0.05
C ARG A 112 -9.21 -12.50 -1.21
N ILE A 113 -9.51 -12.00 -2.40
CA ILE A 113 -9.22 -12.66 -3.67
C ILE A 113 -8.31 -11.74 -4.46
N LYS A 114 -7.14 -12.25 -4.85
CA LYS A 114 -6.26 -11.58 -5.80
C LYS A 114 -6.71 -11.95 -7.21
N ILE A 115 -7.15 -10.96 -7.97
CA ILE A 115 -7.57 -11.13 -9.37
C ILE A 115 -6.71 -10.26 -10.29
N THR A 116 -6.54 -10.71 -11.52
CA THR A 116 -5.86 -9.97 -12.59
C THR A 116 -6.85 -9.56 -13.71
N ASP A 117 -8.11 -9.98 -13.59
CA ASP A 117 -9.15 -9.79 -14.59
C ASP A 117 -10.52 -9.73 -13.89
N LEU A 118 -11.28 -8.68 -14.19
CA LEU A 118 -12.63 -8.49 -13.65
C LEU A 118 -13.64 -9.50 -14.20
N THR A 119 -13.41 -10.09 -15.37
CA THR A 119 -14.30 -11.13 -15.91
C THR A 119 -14.35 -12.36 -14.99
N LYS A 120 -13.20 -12.73 -14.41
CA LYS A 120 -13.10 -13.81 -13.41
C LYS A 120 -13.85 -13.48 -12.13
N TYR A 121 -13.82 -12.22 -11.70
CA TYR A 121 -14.60 -11.78 -10.55
C TYR A 121 -16.11 -11.95 -10.77
N ASN A 122 -16.62 -11.55 -11.94
CA ASN A 122 -18.03 -11.75 -12.27
C ASN A 122 -18.40 -13.24 -12.31
N GLN A 123 -17.54 -14.09 -12.88
CA GLN A 123 -17.73 -15.55 -12.87
C GLN A 123 -17.81 -16.10 -11.43
N ILE A 124 -16.95 -15.63 -10.52
CA ILE A 124 -16.92 -16.06 -9.12
C ILE A 124 -18.20 -15.68 -8.41
N ILE A 125 -18.58 -14.40 -8.45
CA ILE A 125 -19.74 -13.88 -7.72
C ILE A 125 -21.05 -14.49 -8.23
N ASN A 126 -21.17 -14.70 -9.55
CA ASN A 126 -22.36 -15.34 -10.14
C ASN A 126 -22.50 -16.83 -9.76
N SER A 127 -21.42 -17.46 -9.29
CA SER A 127 -21.41 -18.88 -8.89
C SER A 127 -21.65 -19.09 -7.39
N VAL A 128 -21.81 -18.01 -6.62
CA VAL A 128 -22.12 -18.04 -5.19
C VAL A 128 -23.54 -17.57 -4.97
N ASP A 129 -24.25 -18.19 -4.04
CA ASP A 129 -25.60 -17.77 -3.68
C ASP A 129 -25.62 -16.29 -3.26
N SER A 130 -26.34 -15.46 -4.03
CA SER A 130 -26.37 -14.01 -3.83
C SER A 130 -26.94 -13.62 -2.47
N LYS A 131 -27.80 -14.45 -1.85
CA LYS A 131 -28.32 -14.20 -0.48
C LYS A 131 -27.25 -14.38 0.59
N GLY A 132 -26.22 -15.17 0.30
CA GLY A 132 -25.08 -15.40 1.17
C GLY A 132 -23.99 -14.34 1.04
N ILE A 133 -24.05 -13.46 0.04
CA ILE A 133 -23.09 -12.38 -0.17
C ILE A 133 -23.60 -11.13 0.55
N ALA A 134 -22.91 -10.74 1.62
CA ALA A 134 -23.25 -9.53 2.38
C ALA A 134 -22.80 -8.26 1.65
N TYR A 135 -21.57 -8.26 1.16
CA TYR A 135 -21.01 -7.20 0.32
C TYR A 135 -19.73 -7.67 -0.38
N THR A 136 -19.34 -6.90 -1.39
CA THR A 136 -18.05 -7.03 -2.07
C THR A 136 -17.48 -5.65 -2.32
N ASN A 137 -16.16 -5.50 -2.18
CA ASN A 137 -15.49 -4.24 -2.47
C ASN A 137 -14.06 -4.47 -2.94
N ILE A 138 -13.53 -3.53 -3.72
CA ILE A 138 -12.09 -3.47 -3.99
C ILE A 138 -11.40 -3.00 -2.71
N GLU A 139 -10.41 -3.77 -2.23
CA GLU A 139 -9.61 -3.42 -1.07
C GLU A 139 -8.38 -2.60 -1.47
N SER A 140 -7.67 -3.03 -2.50
CA SER A 140 -6.49 -2.36 -2.99
C SER A 140 -6.15 -2.75 -4.43
N TYR A 141 -5.31 -1.93 -5.05
CA TYR A 141 -4.70 -2.17 -6.35
C TYR A 141 -3.21 -2.41 -6.16
N ASP A 142 -2.62 -3.23 -7.01
CA ASP A 142 -1.20 -3.57 -6.96
C ASP A 142 -0.65 -3.79 -8.37
N TYR A 143 0.67 -3.87 -8.47
CA TYR A 143 1.38 -4.05 -9.73
C TYR A 143 2.38 -5.19 -9.62
N SER A 144 2.30 -6.17 -10.51
CA SER A 144 3.10 -7.41 -10.46
C SER A 144 4.61 -7.16 -10.47
N LYS A 145 5.06 -6.03 -11.02
CA LYS A 145 6.48 -5.63 -11.09
C LYS A 145 6.79 -4.44 -10.19
N ILE A 146 6.00 -4.21 -9.13
CA ILE A 146 6.16 -3.06 -8.24
C ILE A 146 7.57 -2.96 -7.68
N GLU A 147 8.17 -4.06 -7.20
CA GLU A 147 9.52 -4.05 -6.61
C GLU A 147 10.61 -3.66 -7.62
N SER A 148 10.50 -4.12 -8.88
CA SER A 148 11.41 -3.69 -9.94
C SER A 148 11.27 -2.19 -10.21
N LEU A 149 10.02 -1.71 -10.26
CA LEU A 149 9.74 -0.30 -10.52
C LEU A 149 10.25 0.60 -9.39
N LYS A 150 10.10 0.17 -8.13
CA LYS A 150 10.68 0.85 -6.95
C LYS A 150 12.19 0.97 -7.09
N LYS A 151 12.88 -0.13 -7.41
CA LYS A 151 14.33 -0.14 -7.61
C LYS A 151 14.76 0.84 -8.69
N ASP A 152 14.09 0.82 -9.84
CA ASP A 152 14.40 1.69 -10.97
C ASP A 152 14.20 3.17 -10.61
N LEU A 153 13.13 3.51 -9.90
CA LEU A 153 12.89 4.89 -9.46
C LEU A 153 13.92 5.35 -8.43
N LYS A 154 14.32 4.50 -7.49
CA LYS A 154 15.38 4.82 -6.52
C LYS A 154 16.71 5.14 -7.23
N ILE A 155 17.07 4.36 -8.26
CA ILE A 155 18.24 4.61 -9.09
C ILE A 155 18.11 5.95 -9.84
N LYS A 156 16.96 6.19 -10.47
CA LYS A 156 16.68 7.46 -11.17
C LYS A 156 16.73 8.67 -10.24
N ALA A 157 16.21 8.56 -9.02
CA ALA A 157 16.27 9.62 -8.02
C ALA A 157 17.72 9.94 -7.62
N LEU A 158 18.56 8.92 -7.46
CA LEU A 158 19.99 9.09 -7.18
C LEU A 158 20.74 9.72 -8.37
N GLN A 159 20.42 9.31 -9.60
CA GLN A 159 20.96 9.94 -10.82
C GLN A 159 20.56 11.41 -10.90
N ALA A 160 19.29 11.73 -10.66
CA ALA A 160 18.81 13.11 -10.61
C ALA A 160 19.49 13.93 -9.51
N ALA A 161 19.82 13.33 -8.36
CA ALA A 161 20.60 13.99 -7.31
C ALA A 161 22.02 14.32 -7.81
N LYS A 162 22.69 13.36 -8.45
CA LYS A 162 24.03 13.56 -9.02
C LYS A 162 24.05 14.63 -10.10
N ASP A 163 23.08 14.60 -11.03
CA ASP A 163 22.97 15.60 -12.09
C ASP A 163 22.74 16.99 -11.49
N LYS A 164 21.90 17.08 -10.45
CA LYS A 164 21.67 18.30 -9.68
C LYS A 164 22.92 18.86 -9.02
N ALA A 165 23.67 18.02 -8.31
CA ALA A 165 24.93 18.45 -7.73
C ALA A 165 25.91 18.94 -8.81
N THR A 166 25.93 18.26 -9.96
CA THR A 166 26.89 18.55 -11.05
C THR A 166 26.67 19.93 -11.63
N TYR A 167 25.44 20.30 -12.00
CA TYR A 167 25.19 21.62 -12.56
C TYR A 167 25.30 22.74 -11.51
N LEU A 168 24.96 22.48 -10.24
CA LEU A 168 25.07 23.47 -9.16
C LEU A 168 26.53 23.77 -8.80
N ALA A 169 27.37 22.73 -8.68
CA ALA A 169 28.80 22.90 -8.43
C ALA A 169 29.48 23.64 -9.59
N SER A 170 29.16 23.25 -10.83
CA SER A 170 29.73 23.88 -12.04
C SER A 170 29.39 25.37 -12.12
N ALA A 171 28.20 25.78 -11.67
CA ALA A 171 27.77 27.18 -11.68
C ALA A 171 28.58 28.09 -10.75
N VAL A 172 29.26 27.52 -9.75
CA VAL A 172 30.13 28.25 -8.81
C VAL A 172 31.62 27.97 -9.04
N GLY A 173 31.97 27.29 -10.14
CA GLY A 173 33.36 26.98 -10.50
C GLY A 173 33.95 25.76 -9.78
N ASP A 174 33.14 24.97 -9.08
CA ASP A 174 33.55 23.72 -8.43
C ASP A 174 33.21 22.49 -9.29
N GLN A 175 33.80 21.34 -8.94
CA GLN A 175 33.45 20.04 -9.52
C GLN A 175 32.90 19.08 -8.47
N VAL A 176 31.93 18.23 -8.87
CA VAL A 176 31.40 17.18 -7.99
C VAL A 176 32.38 16.01 -7.86
N GLY A 177 32.70 15.67 -6.63
CA GLY A 177 33.51 14.52 -6.22
C GLY A 177 32.69 13.28 -5.88
N LYS A 178 33.22 12.46 -4.97
CA LYS A 178 32.56 11.21 -4.54
C LYS A 178 31.34 11.51 -3.66
N ALA A 179 30.37 10.60 -3.65
CA ALA A 179 29.30 10.63 -2.66
C ALA A 179 29.88 10.36 -1.26
N LEU A 180 29.54 11.24 -0.31
CA LEU A 180 29.90 11.13 1.10
C LEU A 180 28.79 10.47 1.92
N GLU A 181 27.54 10.74 1.55
CA GLU A 181 26.34 10.23 2.21
C GLU A 181 25.24 10.04 1.18
N ILE A 182 24.55 8.90 1.21
CA ILE A 182 23.32 8.65 0.46
C ILE A 182 22.26 8.24 1.47
N GLN A 183 21.18 8.99 1.51
CA GLN A 183 20.06 8.75 2.39
C GLN A 183 18.78 8.65 1.55
N GLU A 184 18.11 7.51 1.67
CA GLU A 184 16.74 7.38 1.18
C GLU A 184 15.82 8.17 2.12
N ILE A 185 15.14 9.19 1.58
CA ILE A 185 14.08 9.86 2.31
C ILE A 185 12.86 8.95 2.15
N ASN A 186 12.57 8.18 3.20
CA ASN A 186 11.43 7.28 3.23
C ASN A 186 10.12 8.08 3.16
N ASN A 187 9.66 8.30 1.93
CA ASN A 187 8.29 8.69 1.60
C ASN A 187 7.51 7.45 1.16
N GLU A 188 7.66 6.31 1.86
CA GLU A 188 6.72 5.19 1.73
C GLU A 188 5.36 5.60 2.32
N SER A 189 4.72 6.56 1.66
CA SER A 189 3.29 6.76 1.77
C SER A 189 2.68 5.54 1.12
N TYR A 190 2.18 4.61 1.94
CA TYR A 190 1.28 3.57 1.46
C TYR A 190 0.26 4.25 0.56
N PRO A 191 0.04 3.80 -0.70
CA PRO A 191 -0.84 4.47 -1.64
C PRO A 191 -2.23 4.63 -1.01
N GLN A 192 -2.48 5.82 -0.46
CA GLN A 192 -3.78 6.15 0.12
C GLN A 192 -4.70 6.51 -1.04
N PRO A 193 -5.87 5.87 -1.17
CA PRO A 193 -6.85 6.27 -2.16
C PRO A 193 -7.25 7.73 -1.91
N TYR A 194 -6.70 8.65 -2.68
CA TYR A 194 -7.27 10.00 -2.80
C TYR A 194 -8.68 9.86 -3.40
N TYR A 195 -9.71 9.95 -2.56
CA TYR A 195 -11.07 10.17 -3.02
C TYR A 195 -11.10 11.57 -3.61
N ARG A 196 -11.27 11.69 -4.93
CA ARG A 196 -11.70 12.97 -5.49
C ARG A 196 -13.04 13.27 -4.83
N ALA A 197 -13.08 14.33 -4.02
CA ALA A 197 -14.33 14.91 -3.56
C ALA A 197 -15.19 15.11 -4.81
N ASN A 198 -16.38 14.51 -4.77
CA ASN A 198 -17.38 14.52 -5.83
C ASN A 198 -17.35 15.85 -6.60
N VAL A 199 -16.84 15.84 -7.83
CA VAL A 199 -17.20 16.88 -8.78
C VAL A 199 -18.67 16.60 -9.03
N MET A 200 -19.55 17.38 -8.39
CA MET A 200 -20.95 17.43 -8.74
C MET A 200 -21.02 17.72 -10.23
N MET A 201 -21.26 16.68 -11.01
CA MET A 201 -21.57 16.80 -12.41
C MET A 201 -22.96 17.44 -12.45
N LYS A 202 -22.96 18.76 -12.61
CA LYS A 202 -24.15 19.56 -12.86
C LYS A 202 -24.82 18.94 -14.09
N SER A 203 -25.99 18.37 -13.90
CA SER A 203 -26.79 17.76 -14.96
C SER A 203 -27.38 18.86 -15.82
N ASP A 204 -26.64 19.31 -16.83
CA ASP A 204 -27.25 19.94 -17.99
C ASP A 204 -27.59 18.84 -18.99
N ALA A 205 -28.88 18.46 -18.95
CA ALA A 205 -29.50 17.58 -19.90
C ALA A 205 -29.48 18.23 -21.30
N MET A 206 -28.61 17.76 -22.20
CA MET A 206 -28.78 17.94 -23.64
C MET A 206 -28.32 16.68 -24.40
N SER A 207 -29.31 16.04 -25.03
CA SER A 207 -29.26 15.10 -26.16
C SER A 207 -28.08 14.13 -26.25
N ALA A 208 -28.29 12.91 -25.77
CA ALA A 208 -27.40 11.77 -25.98
C ALA A 208 -27.62 11.15 -27.36
N GLU A 209 -27.06 11.78 -28.39
CA GLU A 209 -26.59 11.04 -29.55
C GLU A 209 -25.33 10.28 -29.13
N ALA A 210 -25.20 9.02 -29.54
CA ALA A 210 -24.27 8.02 -29.03
C ALA A 210 -22.79 8.44 -29.17
N ALA A 211 -22.32 9.31 -28.28
CA ALA A 211 -20.90 9.49 -28.02
C ALA A 211 -20.39 8.18 -27.38
N PRO A 212 -19.25 7.63 -27.84
CA PRO A 212 -18.64 6.48 -27.18
C PRO A 212 -18.42 6.84 -25.71
N MET A 213 -18.92 5.97 -24.82
CA MET A 213 -18.69 6.13 -23.39
C MET A 213 -17.17 6.14 -23.15
N PRO A 214 -16.64 7.08 -22.35
CA PRO A 214 -15.23 7.12 -22.05
C PRO A 214 -14.81 5.82 -21.37
N ASP A 215 -13.66 5.28 -21.77
CA ASP A 215 -13.09 4.10 -21.14
C ASP A 215 -12.82 4.39 -19.66
N ILE A 216 -13.44 3.58 -18.79
CA ILE A 216 -13.22 3.64 -17.35
C ILE A 216 -12.00 2.78 -17.04
N ASP A 217 -10.84 3.41 -16.87
CA ASP A 217 -9.60 2.72 -16.48
C ASP A 217 -9.43 2.69 -14.95
N PHE A 218 -8.63 1.74 -14.47
CA PHE A 218 -8.27 1.68 -13.06
C PHE A 218 -7.49 2.92 -12.63
N LYS A 219 -7.65 3.28 -11.36
CA LYS A 219 -6.86 4.35 -10.76
C LYS A 219 -5.38 3.94 -10.77
N LYS A 220 -4.56 4.73 -11.46
CA LYS A 220 -3.10 4.51 -11.51
C LYS A 220 -2.47 4.58 -10.12
N ILE A 221 -1.47 3.73 -9.90
CA ILE A 221 -0.59 3.76 -8.75
C ILE A 221 0.50 4.79 -9.02
N LYS A 222 0.57 5.83 -8.19
CA LYS A 222 1.66 6.82 -8.23
C LYS A 222 2.76 6.42 -7.26
N LEU A 223 4.00 6.39 -7.75
CA LEU A 223 5.20 6.17 -6.93
C LEU A 223 6.09 7.40 -7.00
N ASN A 224 6.64 7.81 -5.86
CA ASN A 224 7.57 8.92 -5.75
C ASN A 224 8.68 8.54 -4.77
N TYR A 225 9.93 8.65 -5.20
CA TYR A 225 11.11 8.37 -4.40
C TYR A 225 12.04 9.57 -4.37
N GLN A 226 12.66 9.79 -3.21
CA GLN A 226 13.57 10.90 -2.97
C GLN A 226 14.87 10.39 -2.37
N MET A 227 15.99 10.85 -2.93
CA MET A 227 17.33 10.52 -2.47
C MET A 227 18.03 11.81 -2.08
N ARG A 228 18.30 11.95 -0.77
CA ARG A 228 19.20 12.98 -0.26
C ARG A 228 20.61 12.47 -0.42
N THR A 229 21.47 13.26 -1.03
CA THR A 229 22.86 12.87 -1.27
C THR A 229 23.79 14.04 -1.01
N VAL A 230 24.85 13.76 -0.27
CA VAL A 230 25.93 14.70 0.01
C VAL A 230 27.12 14.28 -0.84
N PHE A 231 27.61 15.19 -1.68
CA PHE A 231 28.81 14.98 -2.49
C PHE A 231 29.95 15.87 -1.99
N GLU A 232 31.17 15.37 -2.09
CA GLU A 232 32.38 16.18 -1.95
C GLU A 232 32.47 17.19 -3.11
N LEU A 233 32.95 18.41 -2.85
CA LEU A 233 33.31 19.37 -3.89
C LEU A 233 34.83 19.40 -4.07
N LYS A 234 35.26 19.52 -5.33
CA LYS A 234 36.66 19.69 -5.74
C LYS A 234 36.88 21.07 -6.32
#